data_AF-A0A1N7AJP1-F1
#
_entry.id   AF-A0A1N7AJP1-F1
#
_cell.length_a   1.000
_cell.length_b   1.000
_cell.length_c   1.000
_cell.angle_alpha   90.00
_cell.angle_beta   90.00
_cell.angle_gamma   90.00
#
_symmetry.space_group_name_H-M   'P 1'
#
loop_
_entity.id
_entity.type
_entity.pdbx_description
1 polymer ?
#
loop_
_entity_poly.entity_id
_entity_poly.type
_entity_poly.pdbx_seq_one_letter_code
_entity_poly.pdbx_strand_id
1 'polypeptide(L)'
;MTTRDLSTATQTGRVIAIMSDGKYRTLREIERECWSRFQKADTQAAISARLREVCCHGWIKHSHHETIDGAQVWRYRLEPFPSSAAVAVKAVAA
;
A
#
# COMPACT_ATOMS: atom_id res chain seq x y z
N MET A 1 -22.12 4.87 -9.65
CA MET A 1 -20.74 4.70 -9.13
C MET A 1 -20.83 4.54 -7.63
N THR A 2 -20.61 3.34 -7.10
CA THR A 2 -20.62 3.09 -5.65
C THR A 2 -19.35 3.72 -5.08
N THR A 3 -19.48 4.79 -4.28
CA THR A 3 -18.38 5.39 -3.54
C THR A 3 -17.81 4.31 -2.62
N ARG A 4 -16.68 3.70 -2.98
CA ARG A 4 -16.05 2.66 -2.15
C ARG A 4 -15.51 3.33 -0.89
N ASP A 5 -15.97 2.89 0.27
CA ASP A 5 -15.52 3.40 1.56
C ASP A 5 -14.02 3.09 1.73
N LEU A 6 -13.20 4.15 1.69
CA LEU A 6 -11.76 4.10 1.91
C LEU A 6 -11.37 4.66 3.28
N SER A 7 -12.34 4.79 4.20
CA SER A 7 -12.05 5.17 5.57
C SER A 7 -11.16 4.14 6.27
N THR A 8 -10.42 4.59 7.28
CA THR A 8 -9.57 3.73 8.13
C THR A 8 -10.38 2.77 9.01
N ALA A 9 -11.72 2.85 8.98
CA ALA A 9 -12.59 1.83 9.56
C ALA A 9 -12.50 0.50 8.78
N THR A 10 -12.19 0.54 7.48
CA THR A 10 -12.05 -0.62 6.60
C THR A 10 -10.60 -1.14 6.55
N GLN A 11 -10.42 -2.42 6.23
CA GLN A 11 -9.08 -3.01 6.05
C GLN A 11 -8.32 -2.34 4.90
N THR A 12 -9.01 -2.10 3.77
CA THR A 12 -8.44 -1.44 2.60
C THR A 12 -7.96 -0.02 2.92
N GLY A 13 -8.79 0.77 3.60
CA GLY A 13 -8.44 2.14 3.97
C GLY A 13 -7.22 2.23 4.89
N ARG A 14 -7.10 1.30 5.86
CA ARG A 14 -5.91 1.23 6.72
C ARG A 14 -4.64 0.89 5.95
N VAL A 15 -4.70 -0.12 5.07
CA VAL A 15 -3.56 -0.53 4.24
C VAL A 15 -3.10 0.63 3.36
N ILE A 16 -4.04 1.32 2.69
CA ILE A 16 -3.72 2.48 1.84
C ILE A 16 -3.12 3.62 2.69
N ALA A 17 -3.71 3.95 3.84
CA ALA A 17 -3.23 5.03 4.70
C ALA A 17 -1.82 4.78 5.27
N ILE A 18 -1.44 3.53 5.53
CA ILE A 18 -0.08 3.17 5.98
C ILE A 18 0.90 3.25 4.82
N MET A 19 0.49 2.77 3.64
CA MET A 19 1.37 2.57 2.49
C MET A 19 1.50 3.81 1.59
N SER A 20 0.65 4.83 1.78
CA SER A 20 0.65 6.07 1.00
C SER A 20 1.89 6.93 1.22
N ASP A 21 2.74 6.61 2.20
CA ASP A 21 4.00 7.31 2.46
C ASP A 21 5.15 6.89 1.53
N GLY A 22 4.90 5.93 0.62
CA GLY A 22 5.87 5.50 -0.38
C GLY A 22 7.04 4.68 0.18
N LYS A 23 6.96 4.16 1.41
CA LYS A 23 8.02 3.30 1.97
C LYS A 23 7.79 1.83 1.63
N TYR A 24 8.88 1.10 1.40
CA TYR A 24 8.84 -0.35 1.27
C TYR A 24 8.60 -0.99 2.64
N ARG A 25 7.58 -1.85 2.72
CA ARG A 25 7.24 -2.60 3.94
C ARG A 25 6.91 -4.05 3.64
N THR A 26 7.26 -4.93 4.58
CA THR A 26 6.79 -6.31 4.64
C THR A 26 5.35 -6.39 5.14
N LEU A 27 4.66 -7.51 4.92
CA LEU A 27 3.31 -7.72 5.48
C LEU A 27 3.28 -7.57 7.01
N ARG A 28 4.34 -8.03 7.68
CA ARG A 28 4.47 -7.96 9.14
C ARG A 28 4.67 -6.53 9.64
N GLU A 29 5.38 -5.70 8.88
CA GLU A 29 5.48 -4.26 9.19
C GLU A 29 4.14 -3.55 9.01
N ILE A 30 3.39 -3.86 7.95
CA ILE A 30 2.06 -3.28 7.73
C ILE A 30 1.11 -3.69 8.85
N GLU A 31 1.12 -4.95 9.26
CA GLU A 31 0.33 -5.46 10.39
C GLU A 31 0.64 -4.70 11.70
N ARG A 32 1.92 -4.48 12.01
CA ARG A 32 2.34 -3.70 13.19
C ARG A 32 1.86 -2.25 13.12
N GLU A 33 1.95 -1.63 11.95
CA GLU A 33 1.43 -0.26 11.74
C GLU A 33 -0.10 -0.21 11.87
N CYS A 34 -0.82 -1.21 11.38
CA CYS A 34 -2.26 -1.33 11.56
C CYS A 34 -2.64 -1.36 13.05
N TRP A 35 -1.94 -2.18 13.83
CA TRP A 35 -2.13 -2.25 15.27
C TRP A 35 -1.79 -0.92 15.95
N SER A 36 -0.61 -0.36 15.67
CA SER A 36 -0.11 0.86 16.30
C SER A 36 -1.05 2.06 16.07
N ARG A 37 -1.47 2.28 14.81
CA ARG A 37 -2.25 3.48 14.44
C ARG A 37 -3.75 3.34 14.66
N PHE A 38 -4.30 2.13 14.50
CA PHE A 38 -5.74 1.93 14.46
C PHE A 38 -6.26 0.95 15.51
N GLN A 39 -5.39 0.39 16.36
CA GLN A 39 -5.73 -0.62 17.37
C GLN A 39 -6.51 -1.81 16.79
N LYS A 40 -6.25 -2.11 15.52
CA LYS A 40 -6.86 -3.22 14.77
C LYS A 40 -5.77 -4.01 14.08
N ALA A 41 -5.63 -5.27 14.46
CA ALA A 41 -4.70 -6.20 13.83
C ALA A 41 -5.34 -6.80 12.58
N ASP A 42 -4.97 -6.28 11.40
CA ASP A 42 -5.28 -6.95 10.15
C ASP A 42 -4.28 -8.08 9.91
N THR A 43 -4.76 -9.29 9.68
CA THR A 43 -3.87 -10.44 9.43
C THR A 43 -3.09 -10.25 8.13
N GLN A 44 -1.91 -10.84 8.04
CA GLN A 44 -1.07 -10.77 6.83
C GLN A 44 -1.80 -11.30 5.59
N ALA A 45 -2.68 -12.30 5.75
CA ALA A 45 -3.54 -12.82 4.68
C ALA A 45 -4.55 -11.77 4.21
N ALA A 46 -5.20 -11.05 5.12
CA ALA A 46 -6.11 -9.96 4.79
C ALA A 46 -5.37 -8.81 4.10
N ILE A 47 -4.21 -8.40 4.63
CA ILE A 47 -3.36 -7.36 4.02
C ILE A 47 -2.95 -7.77 2.61
N SER A 48 -2.50 -9.02 2.41
CA SER A 48 -2.13 -9.54 1.09
C SER A 48 -3.29 -9.50 0.10
N ALA A 49 -4.50 -9.86 0.54
CA ALA A 49 -5.70 -9.73 -0.29
C ALA A 49 -5.97 -8.28 -0.68
N ARG A 50 -5.93 -7.34 0.27
CA ARG A 50 -6.13 -5.92 0.01
C ARG A 50 -5.06 -5.33 -0.92
N LEU A 51 -3.79 -5.71 -0.76
CA LEU A 51 -2.72 -5.31 -1.67
C LEU A 51 -2.93 -5.78 -3.12
N ARG A 52 -3.70 -6.84 -3.37
CA ARG A 52 -4.09 -7.21 -4.74
C ARG A 52 -5.17 -6.30 -5.32
N GLU A 53 -5.99 -5.70 -4.46
CA GLU A 53 -7.15 -4.87 -4.85
C GLU A 53 -6.82 -3.37 -4.95
N VAL A 54 -5.70 -2.90 -4.39
CA VAL A 54 -5.32 -1.47 -4.39
C VAL A 54 -5.28 -0.82 -5.78
N CYS A 55 -5.02 -1.59 -6.85
CA CYS A 55 -5.08 -1.10 -8.23
C CYS A 55 -6.48 -0.63 -8.64
N CYS A 56 -7.54 -1.24 -8.11
CA CYS A 56 -8.92 -0.81 -8.31
C CYS A 56 -9.25 0.51 -7.58
N HIS A 57 -8.32 1.01 -6.76
CA HIS A 57 -8.43 2.24 -5.97
C HIS A 57 -7.44 3.33 -6.41
N GLY A 58 -6.84 3.21 -7.60
CA GLY A 58 -5.94 4.23 -8.14
C GLY A 58 -4.52 4.18 -7.55
N TRP A 59 -4.06 3.01 -7.09
CA TRP A 59 -2.70 2.82 -6.60
C TRP A 59 -1.94 1.80 -7.43
N ILE A 60 -0.66 2.06 -7.67
CA ILE A 60 0.28 1.13 -8.27
C ILE A 60 1.01 0.40 -7.15
N LYS A 61 0.96 -0.94 -7.17
CA LYS A 61 1.73 -1.78 -6.25
C LYS A 61 3.06 -2.14 -6.86
N HIS A 62 4.14 -1.81 -6.16
CA HIS A 62 5.48 -2.32 -6.42
C HIS A 62 5.79 -3.44 -5.43
N SER A 63 6.38 -4.52 -5.93
CA SER A 63 6.87 -5.63 -5.11
C SER A 63 8.34 -5.86 -5.39
N HIS A 64 9.12 -5.96 -4.34
CA HIS A 64 10.53 -6.32 -4.37
C HIS A 64 10.74 -7.46 -3.39
N HIS A 65 11.67 -8.37 -3.68
CA HIS A 65 12.07 -9.38 -2.72
C HIS A 65 13.59 -9.34 -2.55
N GLU A 66 14.03 -9.65 -1.35
CA GLU A 66 15.44 -9.76 -1.00
C GLU A 66 15.65 -11.03 -0.20
N THR A 67 16.83 -11.63 -0.34
CA THR A 67 17.21 -12.78 0.48
C THR A 67 17.94 -12.28 1.72
N ILE A 68 17.35 -12.47 2.90
CA ILE A 68 17.95 -12.13 4.20
C ILE A 68 18.10 -13.44 4.97
N ASP A 69 19.31 -13.74 5.46
CA ASP A 69 19.60 -14.95 6.25
C ASP A 69 19.14 -16.25 5.57
N GLY A 70 19.22 -16.30 4.23
CA GLY A 70 18.78 -17.44 3.41
C GLY A 70 17.26 -17.52 3.20
N ALA A 71 16.47 -16.63 3.79
CA ALA A 71 15.02 -16.54 3.60
C ALA A 71 14.66 -15.44 2.59
N GLN A 72 13.70 -15.73 1.70
CA GLN A 72 13.18 -14.73 0.78
C GLN A 72 12.14 -13.84 1.51
N VAL A 73 12.43 -12.56 1.62
CA VAL A 73 11.58 -11.55 2.27
C VAL A 73 10.96 -10.65 1.21
N TRP A 74 9.63 -10.59 1.18
CA TRP A 74 8.89 -9.74 0.25
C TRP A 74 8.56 -8.39 0.88
N ARG A 75 8.88 -7.32 0.16
CA ARG A 75 8.54 -5.93 0.48
C ARG A 75 7.62 -5.35 -0.59
N TYR A 76 6.70 -4.52 -0.15
CA TYR A 76 5.70 -3.86 -0.99
C TYR A 76 5.80 -2.36 -0.82
N ARG A 77 5.51 -1.60 -1.87
CA ARG A 77 5.34 -0.15 -1.86
C ARG A 77 4.11 0.21 -2.69
N LEU A 78 3.36 1.23 -2.27
CA LEU A 78 2.31 1.82 -3.09
C LEU A 78 2.75 3.19 -3.61
N GLU A 79 2.39 3.48 -4.85
CA GLU A 79 2.46 4.80 -5.44
C GLU A 79 1.08 5.19 -5.98
N PRO A 80 0.68 6.47 -5.90
CA PRO A 80 -0.55 6.91 -6.54
C PRO A 80 -0.44 6.70 -8.05
N PHE A 81 -1.51 6.24 -8.69
CA PHE A 81 -1.56 6.18 -10.14
C PHE A 81 -1.36 7.61 -10.68
N PRO A 82 -0.51 7.81 -11.70
CA PRO A 82 -0.30 9.14 -12.25
C PRO A 82 -1.63 9.64 -12.79
N SER A 83 -2.23 10.62 -12.10
CA SER A 83 -3.29 11.40 -12.72
C SER A 83 -2.64 12.16 -13.88
N SER A 84 -3.36 12.34 -14.98
CA SER A 84 -2.85 13.06 -16.16
C SER A 84 -2.27 14.45 -15.82
N ALA A 85 -2.72 15.06 -14.71
CA ALA A 85 -2.18 16.33 -14.19
C ALA A 85 -0.77 16.21 -13.58
N ALA A 86 -0.40 15.09 -12.96
CA ALA A 86 0.93 14.91 -12.32
C ALA A 86 2.06 14.68 -13.34
N VAL A 87 1.75 14.13 -14.52
CA VAL A 87 2.73 13.92 -15.60
C VAL A 87 3.14 15.26 -16.23
N ALA A 88 2.24 16.23 -16.30
CA ALA A 88 2.52 17.56 -16.87
C ALA A 88 3.57 18.35 -16.06
N VAL A 89 3.59 18.22 -14.73
CA VAL A 89 4.54 18.95 -13.87
C VAL A 89 5.98 18.43 -14.03
N LYS A 90 6.16 17.14 -14.35
CA LYS A 90 7.50 16.57 -14.55
C LYS A 90 8.07 16.85 -15.94
N ALA A 91 7.24 17.23 -16.91
CA ALA A 91 7.65 17.54 -18.28
C ALA A 91 8.05 19.00 -18.52
N VAL A 92 7.73 19.92 -17.59
CA VAL A 92 8.07 21.35 -17.68
C VAL A 92 9.40 21.69 -16.99
N ALA A 93 10.02 20.74 -16.28
CA ALA A 93 11.28 20.92 -15.58
C ALA A 93 12.50 20.32 -16.32
N ALA A 94 12.36 19.99 -17.61
CA ALA A 94 13.44 19.48 -18.47
C ALA A 94 13.77 20.46 -19.59
#